data_AF-A0A3L7QNG0-F1
#
_entry.id   AF-A0A3L7QNG0-F1
#
_cell.length_a   1.000
_cell.length_b   1.000
_cell.length_c   1.000
_cell.angle_alpha   90.00
_cell.angle_beta   90.00
_cell.angle_gamma   90.00
#
_symmetry.space_group_name_H-M   'P 1'
#
loop_
_entity.id
_entity.type
_entity.pdbx_description
1 polymer ?
#
loop_
_entity_poly.entity_id
_entity_poly.type
_entity_poly.pdbx_seq_one_letter_code
_entity_poly.pdbx_strand_id
1 'polypeptide(L)' 'MRHMIEEDNGVGTAFEVADINGDGLLDFAISNKKGTFVFEQER' A
#
# COMPACT_ATOMS: atom_id res chain seq x y z
N MET A 1 -11.88 3.78 -15.66
CA MET A 1 -10.55 4.42 -15.65
C MET A 1 -9.65 3.55 -14.79
N ARG A 2 -8.47 3.15 -15.27
CA ARG A 2 -7.49 2.43 -14.44
C ARG A 2 -6.67 3.47 -13.69
N HIS A 3 -6.60 3.36 -12.37
CA HIS A 3 -5.67 4.14 -11.56
C HIS A 3 -4.54 3.20 -11.13
N MET A 4 -3.33 3.44 -11.63
CA MET A 4 -2.15 2.64 -11.32
C MET A 4 -1.39 3.33 -10.20
N ILE A 5 -1.19 2.62 -9.10
CA ILE A 5 -0.50 3.13 -7.91
C ILE A 5 0.95 2.66 -7.89
N GLU A 6 1.20 1.40 -8.28
CA GLU A 6 2.53 0.78 -8.23
C GLU A 6 2.63 -0.39 -9.23
N GLU A 7 3.83 -0.70 -9.75
CA GLU A 7 4.04 -1.77 -10.74
C GLU A 7 5.28 -2.67 -10.48
N ASP A 8 6.23 -2.31 -9.63
CA ASP A 8 7.52 -3.02 -9.47
C ASP A 8 7.62 -3.86 -8.18
N ASN A 9 6.77 -3.59 -7.18
CA ASN A 9 6.77 -4.25 -5.89
C ASN A 9 5.51 -5.13 -5.81
N GLY A 10 5.51 -6.26 -6.52
CA GLY A 10 4.39 -7.22 -6.43
C GLY A 10 4.10 -7.62 -4.97
N VAL A 11 2.82 -7.87 -4.63
CA VAL A 11 2.34 -8.08 -3.25
C VAL A 11 3.16 -9.09 -2.44
N GLY A 12 3.67 -10.15 -3.07
CA GLY A 12 4.48 -11.16 -2.39
C GLY A 12 3.62 -12.05 -1.49
N THR A 13 3.72 -11.86 -0.17
CA THR A 13 3.15 -12.77 0.83
C THR A 13 2.06 -12.12 1.69
N ALA A 14 2.09 -10.79 1.86
CA ALA A 14 1.14 -10.08 2.72
C ALA A 14 0.64 -8.79 2.07
N PHE A 15 -0.65 -8.52 2.29
CA PHE A 15 -1.36 -7.32 1.88
C PHE A 15 -2.33 -6.94 3.01
N GLU A 16 -2.29 -5.67 3.42
CA GLU A 16 -3.18 -5.15 4.47
C GLU A 16 -3.68 -3.75 4.11
N VAL A 17 -4.88 -3.42 4.58
CA VAL A 17 -5.53 -2.12 4.39
C VAL A 17 -5.96 -1.59 5.76
N ALA A 18 -5.48 -0.41 6.11
CA ALA A 18 -5.77 0.25 7.38
C ALA A 18 -5.47 1.75 7.26
N ASP A 19 -6.03 2.55 8.16
CA ASP A 19 -5.55 3.91 8.41
C ASP A 19 -4.24 3.80 9.20
N ILE A 20 -3.10 3.89 8.51
CA ILE A 20 -1.78 3.61 9.08
C ILE A 20 -1.20 4.89 9.70
N ASN A 21 -1.43 6.04 9.06
CA ASN A 21 -0.90 7.33 9.52
C ASN A 21 -1.86 8.12 10.44
N GLY A 22 -3.11 7.68 10.58
CA GLY A 22 -4.11 8.25 11.48
C GLY A 22 -4.86 9.47 10.93
N ASP A 23 -4.86 9.67 9.60
CA ASP A 23 -5.49 10.82 8.95
C ASP A 23 -6.98 10.61 8.61
N GLY A 24 -7.49 9.41 8.85
CA GLY A 24 -8.87 9.01 8.57
C GLY A 24 -9.13 8.57 7.12
N LEU A 25 -8.08 8.43 6.31
CA LEU A 25 -8.12 7.79 4.99
C LEU A 25 -7.58 6.35 5.08
N LEU A 26 -7.89 5.53 4.07
CA LEU A 26 -7.39 4.16 4.03
C LEU A 26 -6.09 4.10 3.24
N ASP A 27 -5.04 3.66 3.91
CA ASP A 27 -3.76 3.33 3.33
C ASP A 27 -3.70 1.84 3.00
N PHE A 28 -2.65 1.42 2.31
CA PHE A 28 -2.36 0.00 2.18
C PHE A 28 -0.88 -0.31 2.29
N ALA A 29 -0.58 -1.51 2.76
CA ALA A 29 0.77 -2.02 2.89
C ALA A 29 0.92 -3.36 2.17
N ILE A 30 2.11 -3.57 1.60
CA ILE A 30 2.52 -4.83 1.00
C ILE A 30 3.84 -5.28 1.59
N SER A 31 4.04 -6.60 1.68
CA SER A 31 5.32 -7.15 2.11
C SER A 31 5.75 -8.32 1.22
N ASN A 32 6.94 -8.17 0.65
CA ASN A 32 7.54 -9.12 -0.27
C ASN A 32 9.06 -9.22 -0.04
N LYS A 33 9.76 -10.00 -0.89
CA LYS A 33 11.22 -10.20 -0.78
C LYS A 33 12.07 -8.93 -0.91
N LYS A 34 11.52 -7.85 -1.49
CA LYS A 34 12.17 -6.55 -1.65
C LYS A 34 11.98 -5.65 -0.41
N GLY A 35 11.07 -6.00 0.50
CA GLY A 35 10.79 -5.23 1.72
C GLY A 35 9.30 -5.09 2.02
N THR A 36 9.00 -4.22 2.98
CA THR A 36 7.64 -3.78 3.30
C THR A 36 7.47 -2.34 2.83
N PHE A 37 6.38 -2.08 2.12
CA PHE A 37 6.04 -0.78 1.54
C PHE A 37 4.67 -0.35 2.03
N VAL A 38 4.54 0.92 2.39
CA VAL A 38 3.29 1.55 2.80
C VAL A 38 2.97 2.63 1.77
N PHE A 39 1.72 2.66 1.33
CA PHE A 39 1.18 3.64 0.39
C PHE A 39 0.08 4.41 1.06
N GLU A 40 0.34 5.70 1.29
CA GLU A 40 -0.56 6.61 1.97
C GLU A 40 -1.51 7.26 0.96
N GLN A 41 -2.77 7.43 1.35
CA GLN A 41 -3.72 8.20 0.54
C GLN A 41 -3.65 9.69 0.93
N GLU A 42 -3.56 10.58 -0.07
CA GLU A 42 -3.60 12.02 0.13
C GLU A 42 -4.85 12.65 -0.55
N ARG A 43 -5.30 13.82 -0.07
CA ARG A 43 -6.43 14.58 -0.65
C ARG A 43 -6.04 15.52 -1.77
#